data_AF-A0A919FYC7-F1
#
_entry.id   AF-A0A919FYC7-F1
#
_cell.length_a   1.000
_cell.length_b   1.000
_cell.length_c   1.000
_cell.angle_alpha   90.00
_cell.angle_beta   90.00
_cell.angle_gamma   90.00
#
_symmetry.space_group_name_H-M   'P 1'
#
loop_
_entity.id
_entity.type
_entity.pdbx_description
1 polymer ?
#
loop_
_entity_poly.entity_id
_entity_poly.type
_entity_poly.pdbx_seq_one_letter_code
_entity_poly.pdbx_strand_id
1 'polypeptide(L)'
;MRTLNWLGGAPARPAATAESLLSRQNRDGGFAWQKGLPSDVWATYYSTQALLDLGRGIPHREALLAWVTGIQHRSGGFAMTAGQEPDIWATYYATRVLAEVLRAAVPRAEALAEWLTATQRADGGLGWYPGAGESDVRACYYGATAWRAAFGSRAPGWRTGALVGWLNARQTAAGGFVFDEGSTATCLWATFRAVRALDALGARPAREQDCLAWIDGRQGPGAAFTRWEGYPDADVWASFSAVGALQTLGREPRDRAAVLEFLGRCELPEGGFSYREGSAAGDSLATAALLLTGAAGRPDAVPDEERRDDRRRDDEHRDARRPPGPGADGLARWLRAAHLPYEGGVMYMPGRGAEIRCTLWAVSALAFAGLPGLDAGRLTGWLRRLQNSDGGFGYWHGRASDMVSTVSALEILHQLGRPPEVLDTDALRAFLDSCAADGGDGDEGGSGTEGDGTAGHRYTPGSPVTCAATAQAARALHLLGDPVAARAAAGRLQRYASRIGGYASAPRGVPDLASTYQAVRTRQVLGLPVDGAELRRFTAKLRGPAGHYSWSPLTREAAGPLADALGTLLDRAERLPPLNL
;
A
#
# COMPACT_ATOMS: atom_id res chain seq x y z
N MET A 1 -11.26 11.25 -10.88
CA MET A 1 -12.70 11.38 -10.57
C MET A 1 -13.03 12.58 -9.70
N ARG A 2 -12.76 12.58 -8.38
CA ARG A 2 -13.19 13.67 -7.49
C ARG A 2 -12.76 15.08 -7.93
N THR A 3 -11.52 15.24 -8.36
CA THR A 3 -11.00 16.51 -8.91
C THR A 3 -11.74 16.96 -10.16
N LEU A 4 -12.12 16.02 -11.05
CA LEU A 4 -12.95 16.35 -12.23
C LEU A 4 -14.30 16.89 -11.78
N ASN A 5 -14.96 16.20 -10.82
CA ASN A 5 -16.25 16.63 -10.29
C ASN A 5 -16.16 18.04 -9.65
N TRP A 6 -15.16 18.30 -8.81
CA TRP A 6 -14.93 19.63 -8.22
C TRP A 6 -14.74 20.73 -9.26
N LEU A 7 -14.08 20.41 -10.38
CA LEU A 7 -13.85 21.34 -11.48
C LEU A 7 -14.93 21.27 -12.56
N GLY A 8 -16.09 20.65 -12.30
CA GLY A 8 -17.19 20.53 -13.26
C GLY A 8 -16.83 19.79 -14.56
N GLY A 9 -15.78 18.96 -14.55
CA GLY A 9 -15.39 18.08 -15.64
C GLY A 9 -15.99 16.67 -15.50
N ALA A 10 -15.86 15.88 -16.56
CA ALA A 10 -16.29 14.49 -16.61
C ALA A 10 -15.19 13.60 -17.20
N PRO A 11 -15.10 12.31 -16.78
CA PRO A 11 -14.24 11.35 -17.46
C PRO A 11 -14.75 11.09 -18.88
N ALA A 12 -13.87 10.71 -19.80
CA ALA A 12 -14.25 10.32 -21.16
C ALA A 12 -15.00 8.98 -21.19
N ARG A 13 -14.70 8.07 -20.25
CA ARG A 13 -15.26 6.72 -20.15
C ARG A 13 -15.90 6.46 -18.77
N PRO A 14 -17.00 7.16 -18.43
CA PRO A 14 -17.66 7.01 -17.13
C PRO A 14 -18.22 5.60 -16.91
N ALA A 15 -18.76 4.97 -17.96
CA ALA A 15 -19.34 3.62 -17.89
C ALA A 15 -18.26 2.56 -17.61
N ALA A 16 -17.19 2.52 -18.40
CA ALA A 16 -16.08 1.58 -18.21
C ALA A 16 -15.42 1.76 -16.83
N THR A 17 -15.26 3.01 -16.37
CA THR A 17 -14.76 3.30 -15.02
C THR A 17 -15.69 2.71 -13.95
N ALA A 18 -17.00 2.89 -14.08
CA ALA A 18 -17.98 2.32 -13.14
C ALA A 18 -17.95 0.78 -13.15
N GLU A 19 -17.92 0.15 -14.32
CA GLU A 19 -17.84 -1.31 -14.47
C GLU A 19 -16.58 -1.88 -13.82
N SER A 20 -15.43 -1.23 -14.01
CA SER A 20 -14.17 -1.61 -13.37
C SER A 20 -14.28 -1.56 -11.84
N LEU A 21 -14.88 -0.51 -11.28
CA LEU A 21 -15.11 -0.41 -9.83
C LEU A 21 -16.07 -1.49 -9.34
N LEU A 22 -17.21 -1.68 -10.00
CA LEU A 22 -18.23 -2.68 -9.64
C LEU A 22 -17.69 -4.12 -9.69
N SER A 23 -16.76 -4.41 -10.61
CA SER A 23 -16.13 -5.72 -10.71
C SER A 23 -15.30 -6.13 -9.48
N ARG A 24 -15.05 -5.18 -8.56
CA ARG A 24 -14.31 -5.36 -7.30
C ARG A 24 -15.19 -5.39 -6.06
N GLN A 25 -16.51 -5.29 -6.22
CA GLN A 25 -17.44 -5.45 -5.10
C GLN A 25 -17.58 -6.94 -4.76
N ASN A 26 -17.47 -7.27 -3.47
CA ASN A 26 -17.64 -8.61 -2.95
C ASN A 26 -19.08 -8.86 -2.50
N ARG A 27 -19.39 -10.12 -2.16
CA ARG A 27 -20.73 -10.54 -1.69
C ARG A 27 -21.15 -9.88 -0.37
N ASP A 28 -20.17 -9.47 0.45
CA ASP A 28 -20.39 -8.70 1.68
C ASP A 28 -20.77 -7.23 1.40
N GLY A 29 -20.84 -6.82 0.13
CA GLY A 29 -21.16 -5.46 -0.30
C GLY A 29 -19.98 -4.49 -0.23
N GLY A 30 -18.89 -4.86 0.44
CA GLY A 30 -17.63 -4.11 0.44
C GLY A 30 -16.87 -4.24 -0.88
N PHE A 31 -15.80 -3.47 -1.03
CA PHE A 31 -14.93 -3.52 -2.21
C PHE A 31 -13.50 -3.87 -1.81
N ALA A 32 -12.81 -4.54 -2.74
CA ALA A 32 -11.39 -4.81 -2.65
C ALA A 32 -10.59 -3.94 -3.63
N TRP A 33 -9.33 -3.63 -3.31
CA TRP A 33 -8.48 -2.85 -4.22
C TRP A 33 -8.11 -3.64 -5.50
N GLN A 34 -8.10 -4.97 -5.42
CA GLN A 34 -7.96 -5.87 -6.56
C GLN A 34 -9.03 -6.98 -6.51
N LYS A 35 -9.55 -7.36 -7.68
CA LYS A 35 -10.56 -8.41 -7.80
C LYS A 35 -10.05 -9.72 -7.19
N GLY A 36 -10.89 -10.35 -6.36
CA GLY A 36 -10.58 -11.61 -5.69
C GLY A 36 -9.93 -11.47 -4.32
N LEU A 37 -9.58 -10.26 -3.88
CA LEU A 37 -9.15 -10.01 -2.50
C LEU A 37 -10.35 -9.74 -1.58
N PRO A 38 -10.20 -9.93 -0.25
CA PRO A 38 -11.21 -9.53 0.72
C PRO A 38 -11.51 -8.02 0.67
N SER A 39 -12.72 -7.65 1.08
CA SER A 39 -13.12 -6.25 1.20
C SER A 39 -12.31 -5.53 2.27
N ASP A 40 -11.96 -4.27 2.02
CA ASP A 40 -11.34 -3.38 3.00
C ASP A 40 -11.99 -1.99 2.95
N VAL A 41 -12.00 -1.28 4.08
CA VAL A 41 -12.82 -0.05 4.19
C VAL A 41 -12.27 1.09 3.34
N TRP A 42 -10.97 1.06 3.06
CA TRP A 42 -10.30 2.03 2.19
C TRP A 42 -10.76 1.87 0.74
N ALA A 43 -10.65 0.67 0.17
CA ALA A 43 -11.12 0.39 -1.19
C ALA A 43 -12.63 0.58 -1.31
N THR A 44 -13.39 0.21 -0.27
CA THR A 44 -14.83 0.42 -0.17
C THR A 44 -15.19 1.90 -0.25
N TYR A 45 -14.57 2.76 0.55
CA TYR A 45 -14.84 4.20 0.49
C TYR A 45 -14.48 4.81 -0.87
N TYR A 46 -13.30 4.51 -1.43
CA TYR A 46 -12.90 5.11 -2.71
C TYR A 46 -13.78 4.64 -3.86
N SER A 47 -14.15 3.36 -3.89
CA SER A 47 -15.03 2.81 -4.94
C SER A 47 -16.43 3.38 -4.83
N THR A 48 -17.01 3.41 -3.63
CA THR A 48 -18.35 3.95 -3.42
C THR A 48 -18.41 5.46 -3.67
N GLN A 49 -17.43 6.24 -3.21
CA GLN A 49 -17.36 7.67 -3.49
C GLN A 49 -17.19 7.93 -5.00
N ALA A 50 -16.34 7.18 -5.70
CA ALA A 50 -16.16 7.36 -7.14
C ALA A 50 -17.41 6.97 -7.93
N LEU A 51 -18.14 5.93 -7.52
CA LEU A 51 -19.43 5.58 -8.11
C LEU A 51 -20.47 6.70 -7.92
N LEU A 52 -20.53 7.31 -6.73
CA LEU A 52 -21.40 8.47 -6.48
C LEU A 52 -20.97 9.68 -7.33
N ASP A 53 -19.67 9.96 -7.46
CA ASP A 53 -19.15 11.02 -8.31
C ASP A 53 -19.48 10.79 -9.81
N LEU A 54 -19.69 9.53 -10.22
CA LEU A 54 -20.14 9.12 -11.55
C LEU A 54 -21.68 9.10 -11.70
N GLY A 55 -22.43 9.47 -10.65
CA GLY A 55 -23.88 9.38 -10.62
C GLY A 55 -24.40 7.93 -10.71
N ARG A 56 -23.66 6.96 -10.16
CA ARG A 56 -24.03 5.54 -10.12
C ARG A 56 -24.47 5.13 -8.70
N GLY A 57 -25.46 4.24 -8.65
CA GLY A 57 -25.90 3.63 -7.40
C GLY A 57 -24.87 2.62 -6.87
N ILE A 58 -24.96 2.32 -5.57
CA ILE A 58 -24.15 1.30 -4.90
C ILE A 58 -25.01 0.04 -4.76
N PRO A 59 -24.65 -1.10 -5.39
CA PRO A 59 -25.33 -2.36 -5.19
C PRO A 59 -25.11 -2.93 -3.78
N HIS A 60 -25.90 -3.92 -3.37
CA HIS A 60 -25.74 -4.65 -2.10
C HIS A 60 -25.62 -3.77 -0.84
N ARG A 61 -26.38 -2.65 -0.79
CA ARG A 61 -26.29 -1.65 0.29
C ARG A 61 -26.49 -2.24 1.70
N GLU A 62 -27.40 -3.18 1.85
CA GLU A 62 -27.67 -3.84 3.15
C GLU A 62 -26.50 -4.70 3.62
N ALA A 63 -25.91 -5.48 2.70
CA ALA A 63 -24.70 -6.25 3.00
C ALA A 63 -23.53 -5.31 3.35
N LEU A 64 -23.35 -4.23 2.57
CA LEU A 64 -22.33 -3.21 2.83
C LEU A 64 -22.52 -2.56 4.21
N LEU A 65 -23.76 -2.24 4.60
CA LEU A 65 -24.09 -1.71 5.93
C LEU A 65 -23.73 -2.69 7.04
N ALA A 66 -24.11 -3.97 6.88
CA ALA A 66 -23.77 -5.02 7.83
C ALA A 66 -22.25 -5.19 7.97
N TRP A 67 -21.54 -5.24 6.85
CA TRP A 67 -20.10 -5.40 6.80
C TRP A 67 -19.36 -4.22 7.46
N VAL A 68 -19.66 -2.97 7.08
CA VAL A 68 -19.00 -1.79 7.65
C VAL A 68 -19.36 -1.57 9.13
N THR A 69 -20.53 -2.03 9.58
CA THR A 69 -20.88 -2.05 11.00
C THR A 69 -20.09 -3.12 11.76
N GLY A 70 -19.85 -4.26 11.12
CA GLY A 70 -19.12 -5.40 11.69
C GLY A 70 -17.64 -5.13 11.95
N ILE A 71 -17.03 -4.18 11.23
CA ILE A 71 -15.62 -3.77 11.46
C ILE A 71 -15.48 -2.70 12.55
N GLN A 72 -16.57 -2.27 13.20
CA GLN A 72 -16.50 -1.37 14.35
C GLN A 72 -16.03 -2.15 15.59
N HIS A 73 -14.91 -1.72 16.17
CA HIS A 73 -14.38 -2.29 17.38
C HIS A 73 -15.22 -1.88 18.61
N ARG A 74 -15.20 -2.69 19.68
CA ARG A 74 -15.93 -2.42 20.93
C ARG A 74 -15.55 -1.10 21.60
N SER A 75 -14.32 -0.62 21.35
CA SER A 75 -13.85 0.69 21.86
C SER A 75 -14.44 1.88 21.11
N GLY A 76 -15.14 1.69 19.99
CA GLY A 76 -15.83 2.74 19.24
C GLY A 76 -15.23 3.07 17.87
N GLY A 77 -13.90 2.97 17.73
CA GLY A 77 -13.21 3.14 16.44
C GLY A 77 -13.50 1.99 15.46
N PHE A 78 -13.15 2.17 14.18
CA PHE A 78 -13.29 1.14 13.15
C PHE A 78 -11.93 0.60 12.72
N ALA A 79 -11.91 -0.68 12.40
CA ALA A 79 -10.76 -1.39 11.86
C ALA A 79 -10.80 -1.42 10.33
N MET A 80 -9.64 -1.64 9.68
CA MET A 80 -9.55 -1.72 8.22
C MET A 80 -10.32 -2.93 7.66
N THR A 81 -10.24 -4.05 8.37
CA THR A 81 -11.00 -5.29 8.18
C THR A 81 -11.38 -5.87 9.55
N ALA A 82 -12.30 -6.84 9.58
CA ALA A 82 -12.73 -7.48 10.83
C ALA A 82 -11.54 -8.17 11.54
N GLY A 83 -11.46 -8.03 12.87
CA GLY A 83 -10.43 -8.68 13.69
C GLY A 83 -9.15 -7.86 13.89
N GLN A 84 -9.00 -6.70 13.26
CA GLN A 84 -7.87 -5.79 13.49
C GLN A 84 -8.19 -4.74 14.56
N GLU A 85 -7.16 -4.14 15.14
CA GLU A 85 -7.30 -2.98 16.01
C GLU A 85 -7.83 -1.76 15.22
N PRO A 86 -8.64 -0.90 15.86
CA PRO A 86 -9.16 0.29 15.21
C PRO A 86 -8.09 1.37 15.07
N ASP A 87 -8.13 2.09 13.96
CA ASP A 87 -7.26 3.24 13.69
C ASP A 87 -8.08 4.42 13.14
N ILE A 88 -7.50 5.62 13.21
CA ILE A 88 -8.20 6.87 12.84
C ILE A 88 -8.52 6.90 11.34
N TRP A 89 -7.79 6.12 10.54
CA TRP A 89 -7.90 6.11 9.11
C TRP A 89 -9.04 5.23 8.62
N ALA A 90 -9.14 4.01 9.14
CA ALA A 90 -10.28 3.14 8.96
C ALA A 90 -11.55 3.77 9.53
N THR A 91 -11.45 4.42 10.70
CA THR A 91 -12.55 5.20 11.30
C THR A 91 -13.02 6.32 10.37
N TYR A 92 -12.10 7.07 9.76
CA TYR A 92 -12.44 8.09 8.76
C TYR A 92 -13.19 7.53 7.54
N TYR A 93 -12.77 6.40 6.99
CA TYR A 93 -13.47 5.83 5.84
C TYR A 93 -14.82 5.22 6.23
N ALA A 94 -14.88 4.47 7.32
CA ALA A 94 -16.09 3.81 7.78
C ALA A 94 -17.20 4.81 8.10
N THR A 95 -16.88 5.86 8.87
CA THR A 95 -17.84 6.92 9.23
C THR A 95 -18.39 7.62 8.00
N ARG A 96 -17.57 7.86 6.98
CA ARG A 96 -18.01 8.48 5.71
C ARG A 96 -18.78 7.52 4.81
N VAL A 97 -18.44 6.24 4.76
CA VAL A 97 -19.27 5.22 4.10
C VAL A 97 -20.66 5.17 4.76
N LEU A 98 -20.73 5.14 6.08
CA LEU A 98 -22.00 5.13 6.81
C LEU A 98 -22.80 6.42 6.57
N ALA A 99 -22.22 7.59 6.87
CA ALA A 99 -22.94 8.86 6.88
C ALA A 99 -23.18 9.43 5.47
N GLU A 100 -22.18 9.40 4.59
CA GLU A 100 -22.24 10.11 3.30
C GLU A 100 -22.71 9.20 2.15
N VAL A 101 -22.32 7.92 2.15
CA VAL A 101 -22.66 6.97 1.09
C VAL A 101 -23.98 6.24 1.40
N LEU A 102 -24.05 5.61 2.57
CA LEU A 102 -25.21 4.83 2.99
C LEU A 102 -26.33 5.70 3.54
N ARG A 103 -26.01 6.90 4.05
CA ARG A 103 -26.92 7.79 4.78
C ARG A 103 -27.52 7.11 6.02
N ALA A 104 -26.70 6.34 6.71
CA ALA A 104 -27.03 5.64 7.94
C ALA A 104 -26.37 6.32 9.14
N ALA A 105 -27.00 6.18 10.31
CA ALA A 105 -26.39 6.61 11.57
C ALA A 105 -25.14 5.76 11.87
N VAL A 106 -24.13 6.38 12.47
CA VAL A 106 -22.93 5.65 12.90
C VAL A 106 -23.26 4.88 14.19
N PRO A 107 -23.05 3.55 14.22
CA PRO A 107 -23.30 2.74 15.41
C PRO A 107 -22.33 3.11 16.55
N ARG A 108 -22.73 2.82 17.80
CA ARG A 108 -21.95 3.11 19.02
C ARG A 108 -21.37 4.53 19.05
N ALA A 109 -22.19 5.51 18.67
CA ALA A 109 -21.79 6.90 18.47
C ALA A 109 -21.04 7.50 19.69
N GLU A 110 -21.48 7.22 20.92
CA GLU A 110 -20.79 7.72 22.12
C GLU A 110 -19.42 7.06 22.32
N ALA A 111 -19.29 5.75 22.13
CA ALA A 111 -17.99 5.08 22.19
C ALA A 111 -17.04 5.61 21.09
N LEU A 112 -17.55 5.89 19.89
CA LEU A 112 -16.76 6.54 18.84
C LEU A 112 -16.31 7.95 19.25
N ALA A 113 -17.17 8.74 19.89
CA ALA A 113 -16.84 10.07 20.36
C ALA A 113 -15.74 10.03 21.44
N GLU A 114 -15.83 9.10 22.39
CA GLU A 114 -14.81 8.86 23.40
C GLU A 114 -13.49 8.41 22.77
N TRP A 115 -13.54 7.46 21.83
CA TRP A 115 -12.37 6.96 21.12
C TRP A 115 -11.65 8.06 20.33
N LEU A 116 -12.39 8.84 19.54
CA LEU A 116 -11.83 9.97 18.80
C LEU A 116 -11.22 11.00 19.75
N THR A 117 -11.91 11.31 20.86
CA THR A 117 -11.41 12.26 21.88
C THR A 117 -10.08 11.80 22.46
N ALA A 118 -9.95 10.50 22.76
CA ALA A 118 -8.74 9.90 23.32
C ALA A 118 -7.53 9.87 22.35
N THR A 119 -7.72 10.17 21.05
CA THR A 119 -6.60 10.31 20.10
C THR A 119 -5.80 11.61 20.28
N GLN A 120 -6.34 12.62 20.98
CA GLN A 120 -5.62 13.87 21.20
C GLN A 120 -4.51 13.69 22.23
N ARG A 121 -3.29 14.03 21.81
CA ARG A 121 -2.09 13.97 22.65
C ARG A 121 -1.91 15.23 23.49
N ALA A 122 -0.98 15.17 24.44
CA ALA A 122 -0.67 16.28 25.33
C ALA A 122 -0.23 17.55 24.57
N ASP A 123 0.49 17.39 23.45
CA ASP A 123 0.94 18.47 22.56
C ASP A 123 -0.20 19.18 21.81
N GLY A 124 -1.42 18.64 21.84
CA GLY A 124 -2.60 19.20 21.19
C GLY A 124 -2.96 18.55 19.86
N GLY A 125 -2.02 17.87 19.20
CA GLY A 125 -2.25 17.14 17.95
C GLY A 125 -2.99 15.81 18.16
N LEU A 126 -3.40 15.18 17.06
CA LEU A 126 -4.01 13.85 17.08
C LEU A 126 -3.01 12.78 16.64
N GLY A 127 -3.04 11.64 17.31
CA GLY A 127 -2.36 10.41 16.90
C GLY A 127 -3.27 9.46 16.11
N TRP A 128 -2.69 8.40 15.55
CA TRP A 128 -3.41 7.42 14.72
C TRP A 128 -4.36 6.51 15.51
N TYR A 129 -4.16 6.41 16.82
CA TYR A 129 -4.97 5.65 17.76
C TYR A 129 -4.79 6.24 19.18
N PRO A 130 -5.70 5.96 20.13
CA PRO A 130 -5.55 6.38 21.52
C PRO A 130 -4.22 5.89 22.12
N GLY A 131 -3.42 6.81 22.67
CA GLY A 131 -2.11 6.49 23.24
C GLY A 131 -0.95 6.45 22.23
N ALA A 132 -1.17 6.78 20.95
CA ALA A 132 -0.10 6.87 19.95
C ALA A 132 1.04 7.79 20.40
N GLY A 133 2.28 7.42 20.07
CA GLY A 133 3.53 8.08 20.50
C GLY A 133 3.87 9.39 19.79
N GLU A 134 3.22 9.69 18.66
CA GLU A 134 3.45 10.91 17.86
C GLU A 134 2.12 11.47 17.33
N SER A 135 2.08 12.80 17.14
CA SER A 135 0.97 13.52 16.50
C SER A 135 1.25 13.72 15.01
N ASP A 136 0.23 13.65 14.16
CA ASP A 136 0.38 13.69 12.70
C ASP A 136 -0.74 14.51 12.04
N VAL A 137 -0.39 15.44 11.13
CA VAL A 137 -1.38 16.24 10.37
C VAL A 137 -2.41 15.36 9.64
N ARG A 138 -2.01 14.17 9.20
CA ARG A 138 -2.90 13.20 8.56
C ARG A 138 -3.93 12.67 9.54
N ALA A 139 -3.49 12.27 10.73
CA ALA A 139 -4.39 11.84 11.79
C ALA A 139 -5.34 12.97 12.20
N CYS A 140 -4.87 14.21 12.33
CA CYS A 140 -5.70 15.39 12.58
C CYS A 140 -6.81 15.56 11.52
N TYR A 141 -6.46 15.45 10.23
CA TYR A 141 -7.43 15.50 9.13
C TYR A 141 -8.45 14.37 9.17
N TYR A 142 -7.99 13.13 9.33
CA TYR A 142 -8.86 11.96 9.36
C TYR A 142 -9.81 12.01 10.56
N GLY A 143 -9.30 12.35 11.75
CA GLY A 143 -10.09 12.50 12.97
C GLY A 143 -11.13 13.60 12.85
N ALA A 144 -10.74 14.82 12.52
CA ALA A 144 -11.65 15.95 12.42
C ALA A 144 -12.76 15.71 11.38
N THR A 145 -12.41 15.10 10.25
CA THR A 145 -13.41 14.77 9.22
C THR A 145 -14.32 13.61 9.63
N ALA A 146 -13.79 12.58 10.32
CA ALA A 146 -14.59 11.49 10.87
C ALA A 146 -15.61 12.01 11.90
N TRP A 147 -15.16 12.92 12.78
CA TRP A 147 -16.04 13.58 13.75
C TRP A 147 -17.18 14.33 13.05
N ARG A 148 -16.85 15.16 12.05
CA ARG A 148 -17.85 15.91 11.28
C ARG A 148 -18.83 14.98 10.55
N ALA A 149 -18.34 13.89 9.97
CA ALA A 149 -19.18 12.91 9.27
C ALA A 149 -20.15 12.19 10.22
N ALA A 150 -19.67 11.79 11.41
CA ALA A 150 -20.46 11.05 12.38
C ALA A 150 -21.43 11.94 13.20
N PHE A 151 -21.05 13.18 13.51
CA PHE A 151 -21.75 14.00 14.49
C PHE A 151 -22.20 15.38 13.97
N GLY A 152 -21.94 15.70 12.70
CA GLY A 152 -22.33 16.98 12.11
C GLY A 152 -21.71 18.17 12.84
N SER A 153 -22.55 19.01 13.45
CA SER A 153 -22.16 20.23 14.17
C SER A 153 -21.91 20.03 15.67
N ARG A 154 -22.01 18.80 16.21
CA ARG A 154 -21.68 18.51 17.61
C ARG A 154 -20.22 18.92 17.88
N ALA A 155 -20.01 19.70 18.95
CA ALA A 155 -18.68 20.11 19.35
C ALA A 155 -17.78 18.89 19.68
N PRO A 156 -16.53 18.84 19.20
CA PRO A 156 -15.61 17.77 19.53
C PRO A 156 -15.20 17.77 21.00
N GLY A 157 -14.95 16.58 21.55
CA GLY A 157 -14.41 16.40 22.90
C GLY A 157 -12.93 16.80 23.03
N TRP A 158 -12.27 17.15 21.94
CA TRP A 158 -10.89 17.64 21.93
C TRP A 158 -10.75 19.01 22.57
N ARG A 159 -9.54 19.30 23.05
CA ARG A 159 -9.05 20.66 23.28
C ARG A 159 -8.86 21.35 21.93
N THR A 160 -9.95 21.79 21.31
CA THR A 160 -9.97 22.31 19.93
C THR A 160 -8.99 23.45 19.70
N GLY A 161 -8.88 24.38 20.65
CA GLY A 161 -7.89 25.47 20.55
C GLY A 161 -6.45 24.97 20.47
N ALA A 162 -6.09 23.94 21.25
CA ALA A 162 -4.77 23.32 21.19
C ALA A 162 -4.55 22.57 19.88
N LEU A 163 -5.57 21.88 19.35
CA LEU A 163 -5.48 21.18 18.07
C LEU A 163 -5.32 22.14 16.89
N VAL A 164 -6.08 23.24 16.87
CA VAL A 164 -5.94 24.31 15.86
C VAL A 164 -4.57 24.98 15.97
N GLY A 165 -4.09 25.24 17.19
CA GLY A 165 -2.75 25.78 17.44
C GLY A 165 -1.65 24.84 16.92
N TRP A 166 -1.76 23.54 17.22
CA TRP A 166 -0.82 22.52 16.77
C TRP A 166 -0.77 22.42 15.24
N LEU A 167 -1.94 22.38 14.58
CA LEU A 167 -2.03 22.35 13.11
C LEU A 167 -1.37 23.59 12.48
N ASN A 168 -1.68 24.78 12.98
CA ASN A 168 -1.09 26.03 12.48
C ASN A 168 0.42 26.12 12.72
N ALA A 169 0.92 25.52 13.81
CA ALA A 169 2.36 25.41 14.06
C ALA A 169 3.08 24.49 13.05
N ARG A 170 2.36 23.75 12.19
CA ARG A 170 2.94 22.99 11.06
C ARG A 170 3.02 23.81 9.77
N GLN A 171 2.53 25.05 9.74
CA GLN A 171 2.71 25.95 8.62
C GLN A 171 4.10 26.58 8.65
N THR A 172 4.95 26.31 7.66
CA THR A 172 6.34 26.82 7.63
C THR A 172 6.44 28.20 7.00
N ALA A 173 7.57 28.89 7.14
CA ALA A 173 7.79 30.21 6.55
C ALA A 173 7.47 30.27 5.04
N ALA A 174 7.62 29.16 4.30
CA ALA A 174 7.28 29.08 2.88
C ALA A 174 5.77 29.20 2.61
N GLY A 175 4.90 28.97 3.60
CA GLY A 175 3.43 29.06 3.49
C GLY A 175 2.73 27.71 3.45
N GLY A 176 3.39 26.66 2.96
CA GLY A 176 2.89 25.28 3.01
C GLY A 176 3.02 24.63 4.39
N PHE A 177 2.47 23.41 4.53
CA PHE A 177 2.52 22.64 5.77
C PHE A 177 3.45 21.43 5.69
N VAL A 178 3.92 20.98 6.84
CA VAL A 178 4.64 19.72 7.08
C VAL A 178 3.77 18.72 7.86
N PHE A 179 4.12 17.43 7.91
CA PHE A 179 3.30 16.42 8.59
C PHE A 179 3.44 16.42 10.12
N ASP A 180 4.63 16.75 10.61
CA ASP A 180 5.05 16.62 12.00
C ASP A 180 6.20 17.62 12.31
N GLU A 181 6.71 17.61 13.54
CA GLU A 181 7.75 18.54 14.02
C GLU A 181 9.15 18.27 13.46
N GLY A 182 9.44 17.03 13.08
CA GLY A 182 10.72 16.63 12.49
C GLY A 182 10.82 16.93 10.99
N SER A 183 9.68 17.18 10.34
CA SER A 183 9.60 17.46 8.92
C SER A 183 9.90 18.93 8.60
N THR A 184 10.82 19.18 7.66
CA THR A 184 11.16 20.54 7.19
C THR A 184 10.63 20.87 5.80
N ALA A 185 10.35 19.83 4.99
CA ALA A 185 9.92 19.98 3.61
C ALA A 185 8.38 20.07 3.50
N THR A 186 7.89 21.18 2.97
CA THR A 186 6.45 21.36 2.71
C THR A 186 6.01 20.61 1.45
N CYS A 187 4.78 20.07 1.47
CA CYS A 187 4.20 19.44 0.29
C CYS A 187 2.68 19.63 0.24
N LEU A 188 2.09 19.53 -0.96
CA LEU A 188 0.64 19.67 -1.15
C LEU A 188 -0.15 18.66 -0.33
N TRP A 189 0.44 17.51 -0.05
CA TRP A 189 -0.19 16.42 0.68
C TRP A 189 -0.42 16.77 2.16
N ALA A 190 0.55 17.43 2.79
CA ALA A 190 0.42 17.96 4.14
C ALA A 190 -0.46 19.22 4.15
N THR A 191 -0.23 20.16 3.21
CA THR A 191 -0.99 21.41 3.08
C THR A 191 -2.50 21.15 2.93
N PHE A 192 -2.90 20.28 2.01
CA PHE A 192 -4.32 19.93 1.82
C PHE A 192 -4.97 19.40 3.10
N ARG A 193 -4.29 18.51 3.82
CA ARG A 193 -4.83 17.90 5.02
C ARG A 193 -4.91 18.88 6.18
N ALA A 194 -3.89 19.71 6.38
CA ALA A 194 -3.93 20.75 7.40
C ALA A 194 -5.08 21.73 7.13
N VAL A 195 -5.21 22.21 5.89
CA VAL A 195 -6.30 23.12 5.48
C VAL A 195 -7.68 22.49 5.71
N ARG A 196 -7.89 21.23 5.30
CA ARG A 196 -9.17 20.54 5.51
C ARG A 196 -9.45 20.22 6.98
N ALA A 197 -8.42 19.90 7.76
CA ALA A 197 -8.56 19.69 9.20
C ALA A 197 -8.98 20.98 9.91
N LEU A 198 -8.35 22.10 9.57
CA LEU A 198 -8.70 23.42 10.09
C LEU A 198 -10.15 23.78 9.73
N ASP A 199 -10.57 23.59 8.47
CA ASP A 199 -11.97 23.80 8.05
C ASP A 199 -12.96 22.93 8.83
N ALA A 200 -12.66 21.63 8.99
CA ALA A 200 -13.50 20.72 9.76
C ALA A 200 -13.62 21.12 11.24
N LEU A 201 -12.65 21.86 11.78
CA LEU A 201 -12.65 22.41 13.14
C LEU A 201 -13.21 23.84 13.21
N GLY A 202 -13.68 24.42 12.10
CA GLY A 202 -14.19 25.79 12.03
C GLY A 202 -13.08 26.86 12.10
N ALA A 203 -11.85 26.49 11.74
CA ALA A 203 -10.67 27.35 11.76
C ALA A 203 -10.07 27.54 10.35
N ARG A 204 -9.05 28.39 10.25
CA ARG A 204 -8.33 28.68 9.00
C ARG A 204 -6.81 28.66 9.22
N PRO A 205 -5.99 28.52 8.15
CA PRO A 205 -4.55 28.69 8.24
C PRO A 205 -4.18 30.05 8.82
N ALA A 206 -3.25 30.09 9.77
CA ALA A 206 -2.80 31.33 10.41
C ALA A 206 -2.25 32.35 9.41
N ARG A 207 -1.56 31.87 8.36
CA ARG A 207 -1.08 32.68 7.23
C ARG A 207 -1.75 32.21 5.95
N GLU A 208 -3.05 32.44 5.85
CA GLU A 208 -3.87 32.00 4.72
C GLU A 208 -3.35 32.49 3.37
N GLN A 209 -2.95 33.77 3.28
CA GLN A 209 -2.47 34.33 2.02
C GLN A 209 -1.13 33.70 1.57
N ASP A 210 -0.23 33.42 2.52
CA ASP A 210 1.01 32.69 2.24
C ASP A 210 0.70 31.25 1.79
N CYS A 211 -0.29 30.61 2.40
CA CYS A 211 -0.74 29.26 2.01
C CYS A 211 -1.26 29.25 0.58
N LEU A 212 -2.09 30.23 0.20
CA LEU A 212 -2.62 30.38 -1.15
C LEU A 212 -1.49 30.62 -2.16
N ALA A 213 -0.58 31.56 -1.87
CA ALA A 213 0.57 31.84 -2.73
C ALA A 213 1.47 30.61 -2.90
N TRP A 214 1.66 29.82 -1.83
CA TRP A 214 2.44 28.60 -1.89
C TRP A 214 1.77 27.52 -2.76
N ILE A 215 0.46 27.30 -2.63
CA ILE A 215 -0.29 26.36 -3.48
C ILE A 215 -0.24 26.82 -4.94
N ASP A 216 -0.48 28.10 -5.18
CA ASP A 216 -0.41 28.69 -6.51
C ASP A 216 0.95 28.44 -7.13
N GLY A 217 2.05 28.67 -6.40
CA GLY A 217 3.43 28.40 -6.83
C GLY A 217 3.76 26.94 -7.18
N ARG A 218 2.82 26.00 -7.01
CA ARG A 218 2.90 24.61 -7.47
C ARG A 218 2.25 24.38 -8.84
N GLN A 219 1.61 25.39 -9.42
CA GLN A 219 1.08 25.37 -10.77
C GLN A 219 1.97 26.18 -11.72
N GLY A 220 2.68 25.51 -12.63
CA GLY A 220 3.40 26.16 -13.72
C GLY A 220 2.44 26.71 -14.79
N PRO A 221 2.88 27.63 -15.67
CA PRO A 221 2.08 28.11 -16.79
C PRO A 221 1.62 26.95 -17.70
N GLY A 222 0.31 26.85 -17.98
CA GLY A 222 -0.26 25.79 -18.82
C GLY A 222 -0.11 24.37 -18.27
N ALA A 223 0.21 24.21 -16.98
CA ALA A 223 0.47 22.93 -16.35
C ALA A 223 -0.51 22.62 -15.21
N ALA A 224 -0.63 21.34 -14.88
CA ALA A 224 -1.22 20.88 -13.64
C ALA A 224 -0.24 21.04 -12.47
N PHE A 225 -0.66 20.65 -11.26
CA PHE A 225 0.11 20.88 -10.04
C PHE A 225 1.25 19.87 -9.84
N THR A 226 2.39 20.35 -9.33
CA THR A 226 3.49 19.54 -8.77
C THR A 226 3.41 19.51 -7.24
N ARG A 227 4.06 18.53 -6.58
CA ARG A 227 3.82 18.28 -5.14
C ARG A 227 4.51 19.22 -4.18
N TRP A 228 5.75 19.52 -4.47
CA TRP A 228 6.66 20.31 -3.64
C TRP A 228 7.68 20.97 -4.58
N GLU A 229 8.48 21.86 -4.03
CA GLU A 229 9.48 22.60 -4.79
C GLU A 229 10.57 21.67 -5.35
N GLY A 230 10.83 21.77 -6.66
CA GLY A 230 11.78 20.88 -7.35
C GLY A 230 11.21 19.50 -7.72
N TYR A 231 9.94 19.21 -7.43
CA TYR A 231 9.31 17.99 -7.94
C TYR A 231 9.07 18.12 -9.46
N PRO A 232 9.57 17.17 -10.28
CA PRO A 232 9.78 17.42 -11.71
C PRO A 232 8.49 17.47 -12.54
N ASP A 233 7.49 16.63 -12.21
CA ASP A 233 6.31 16.51 -13.05
C ASP A 233 5.01 16.54 -12.25
N ALA A 234 3.98 17.08 -12.89
CA ALA A 234 2.64 17.09 -12.35
C ALA A 234 2.08 15.66 -12.17
N ASP A 235 1.09 15.54 -11.29
CA ASP A 235 0.40 14.29 -11.06
C ASP A 235 -1.03 14.51 -10.53
N VAL A 236 -1.85 13.45 -10.60
CA VAL A 236 -3.26 13.52 -10.20
C VAL A 236 -3.43 13.80 -8.70
N TRP A 237 -2.48 13.40 -7.84
CA TRP A 237 -2.56 13.57 -6.39
C TRP A 237 -2.21 15.00 -5.96
N ALA A 238 -1.22 15.60 -6.61
CA ALA A 238 -0.93 17.03 -6.49
C ALA A 238 -2.15 17.85 -6.91
N SER A 239 -2.75 17.52 -8.05
CA SER A 239 -3.97 18.20 -8.53
C SER A 239 -5.14 18.04 -7.57
N PHE A 240 -5.39 16.82 -7.06
CA PHE A 240 -6.40 16.58 -6.03
C PHE A 240 -6.16 17.41 -4.77
N SER A 241 -4.94 17.43 -4.27
CA SER A 241 -4.59 18.13 -3.03
C SER A 241 -4.69 19.65 -3.19
N ALA A 242 -4.16 20.20 -4.29
CA ALA A 242 -4.21 21.63 -4.56
C ALA A 242 -5.64 22.13 -4.77
N VAL A 243 -6.39 21.51 -5.69
CA VAL A 243 -7.79 21.87 -5.97
C VAL A 243 -8.63 21.73 -4.71
N GLY A 244 -8.46 20.63 -3.98
CA GLY A 244 -9.17 20.38 -2.75
C GLY A 244 -8.88 21.42 -1.65
N ALA A 245 -7.65 21.93 -1.55
CA ALA A 245 -7.26 22.97 -0.60
C ALA A 245 -7.80 24.34 -1.03
N LEU A 246 -7.62 24.71 -2.31
CA LEU A 246 -8.12 25.96 -2.88
C LEU A 246 -9.64 26.08 -2.71
N GLN A 247 -10.39 25.02 -3.02
CA GLN A 247 -11.84 24.98 -2.84
C GLN A 247 -12.24 25.22 -1.38
N THR A 248 -11.49 24.66 -0.43
CA THR A 248 -11.74 24.85 1.01
C THR A 248 -11.50 26.30 1.42
N LEU A 249 -10.50 26.94 0.82
CA LEU A 249 -10.17 28.35 1.03
C LEU A 249 -11.01 29.30 0.16
N GLY A 250 -12.01 28.80 -0.58
CA GLY A 250 -12.90 29.61 -1.42
C GLY A 250 -12.24 30.15 -2.70
N ARG A 251 -11.27 29.42 -3.26
CA ARG A 251 -10.52 29.79 -4.47
C ARG A 251 -10.56 28.67 -5.51
N GLU A 252 -10.39 29.06 -6.77
CA GLU A 252 -10.21 28.15 -7.91
C GLU A 252 -8.73 28.09 -8.34
N PRO A 253 -8.29 27.02 -9.02
CA PRO A 253 -6.97 26.96 -9.65
C PRO A 253 -6.76 28.11 -10.64
N ARG A 254 -5.52 28.60 -10.74
CA ARG A 254 -5.16 29.68 -11.68
C ARG A 254 -5.42 29.29 -13.14
N ASP A 255 -5.15 28.04 -13.46
CA ASP A 255 -5.46 27.46 -14.78
C ASP A 255 -6.27 26.18 -14.62
N ARG A 256 -7.59 26.33 -14.51
CA ARG A 256 -8.54 25.20 -14.43
C ARG A 256 -8.48 24.31 -15.67
N ALA A 257 -8.31 24.90 -16.85
CA ALA A 257 -8.30 24.17 -18.12
C ALA A 257 -7.10 23.21 -18.19
N ALA A 258 -5.90 23.68 -17.83
CA ALA A 258 -4.70 22.84 -17.80
C ALA A 258 -4.83 21.64 -16.84
N VAL A 259 -5.50 21.82 -15.70
CA VAL A 259 -5.77 20.70 -14.77
C VAL A 259 -6.70 19.67 -15.40
N LEU A 260 -7.79 20.10 -16.04
CA LEU A 260 -8.74 19.21 -16.71
C LEU A 260 -8.09 18.45 -17.87
N GLU A 261 -7.31 19.14 -18.70
CA GLU A 261 -6.60 18.54 -19.82
C GLU A 261 -5.58 17.49 -19.35
N PHE A 262 -4.80 17.82 -18.31
CA PHE A 262 -3.88 16.87 -17.68
C PHE A 262 -4.59 15.62 -17.14
N LEU A 263 -5.71 15.79 -16.43
CA LEU A 263 -6.48 14.65 -15.91
C LEU A 263 -7.04 13.79 -17.05
N GLY A 264 -7.45 14.39 -18.17
CA GLY A 264 -7.86 13.66 -19.37
C GLY A 264 -6.75 12.79 -19.97
N ARG A 265 -5.50 13.28 -20.00
CA ARG A 265 -4.34 12.48 -20.44
C ARG A 265 -3.97 11.33 -19.50
N CYS A 266 -4.42 11.38 -18.26
CA CYS A 266 -4.20 10.31 -17.28
C CYS A 266 -5.26 9.20 -17.36
N GLU A 267 -6.31 9.35 -18.18
CA GLU A 267 -7.38 8.38 -18.31
C GLU A 267 -6.95 7.14 -19.10
N LEU A 268 -7.35 5.95 -18.63
CA LEU A 268 -6.97 4.68 -19.23
C LEU A 268 -7.96 4.21 -20.31
N PRO A 269 -7.49 3.48 -21.34
CA PRO A 269 -8.33 2.87 -22.39
C PRO A 269 -9.53 2.08 -21.84
N GLU A 270 -9.30 1.31 -20.78
CA GLU A 270 -10.25 0.44 -20.09
C GLU A 270 -11.12 1.14 -19.04
N GLY A 271 -10.97 2.46 -18.90
CA GLY A 271 -11.60 3.25 -17.85
C GLY A 271 -10.75 3.33 -16.57
N GLY A 272 -11.08 4.30 -15.72
CA GLY A 272 -10.22 4.68 -14.60
C GLY A 272 -9.06 5.58 -15.02
N PHE A 273 -8.17 5.87 -14.08
CA PHE A 273 -7.10 6.84 -14.23
C PHE A 273 -5.80 6.25 -13.71
N SER A 274 -4.71 6.49 -14.42
CA SER A 274 -3.37 6.42 -13.86
C SER A 274 -3.03 7.71 -13.10
N TYR A 275 -1.92 7.72 -12.37
CA TYR A 275 -1.50 8.89 -11.59
C TYR A 275 -0.77 9.96 -12.43
N ARG A 276 -0.38 9.59 -13.66
CA ARG A 276 0.21 10.40 -14.73
C ARG A 276 -0.26 9.83 -16.08
N GLU A 277 0.18 10.42 -17.18
CA GLU A 277 0.04 9.80 -18.50
C GLU A 277 0.65 8.38 -18.48
N GLY A 278 -0.04 7.42 -19.10
CA GLY A 278 0.28 5.99 -18.96
C GLY A 278 1.72 5.62 -19.31
N SER A 279 2.33 6.30 -20.29
CA SER A 279 3.73 6.11 -20.69
C SER A 279 4.75 6.54 -19.63
N ALA A 280 4.36 7.44 -18.72
CA ALA A 280 5.19 8.00 -17.65
C ALA A 280 4.79 7.48 -16.25
N ALA A 281 3.86 6.53 -16.19
CA ALA A 281 3.28 6.01 -14.95
C ALA A 281 4.00 4.76 -14.41
N GLY A 282 5.27 4.89 -14.04
CA GLY A 282 6.02 3.81 -13.39
C GLY A 282 5.68 3.57 -11.91
N ASP A 283 5.82 2.34 -11.45
CA ASP A 283 5.70 1.97 -10.04
C ASP A 283 6.94 1.21 -9.53
N SER A 284 7.14 1.23 -8.22
CA SER A 284 8.32 0.66 -7.59
C SER A 284 8.41 -0.85 -7.69
N LEU A 285 7.27 -1.56 -7.68
CA LEU A 285 7.27 -3.02 -7.78
C LEU A 285 7.64 -3.44 -9.21
N ALA A 286 7.03 -2.85 -10.23
CA ALA A 286 7.39 -3.12 -11.62
C ALA A 286 8.82 -2.71 -11.95
N THR A 287 9.27 -1.56 -11.46
CA THR A 287 10.66 -1.09 -11.65
C THR A 287 11.66 -2.04 -11.01
N ALA A 288 11.41 -2.48 -9.77
CA ALA A 288 12.23 -3.48 -9.09
C ALA A 288 12.20 -4.83 -9.81
N ALA A 289 11.02 -5.27 -10.28
CA ALA A 289 10.86 -6.50 -11.03
C ALA A 289 11.69 -6.52 -12.32
N LEU A 290 11.64 -5.44 -13.10
CA LEU A 290 12.44 -5.31 -14.32
C LEU A 290 13.94 -5.33 -14.03
N LEU A 291 14.38 -4.69 -12.93
CA LEU A 291 15.79 -4.71 -12.51
C LEU A 291 16.23 -6.13 -12.10
N LEU A 292 15.40 -6.85 -11.35
CA LEU A 292 15.64 -8.24 -10.94
C LEU A 292 15.73 -9.18 -12.15
N THR A 293 14.77 -9.11 -13.07
CA THR A 293 14.76 -9.92 -14.29
C THR A 293 16.00 -9.65 -15.14
N GLY A 294 16.37 -8.37 -15.30
CA GLY A 294 17.56 -7.98 -16.05
C GLY A 294 18.86 -8.47 -15.40
N ALA A 295 18.95 -8.42 -14.07
CA ALA A 295 20.10 -8.91 -13.31
C ALA A 295 20.21 -10.45 -13.36
N ALA A 296 19.10 -11.17 -13.18
CA ALA A 296 19.04 -12.63 -13.27
C ALA A 296 19.20 -13.16 -14.72
N GLY A 297 19.05 -12.27 -15.71
CA GLY A 297 19.22 -12.55 -17.13
C GLY A 297 20.67 -12.52 -17.61
N ARG A 298 21.60 -11.93 -16.84
CA ARG A 298 23.02 -11.88 -17.21
C ARG A 298 23.65 -13.25 -16.93
N PRO A 299 24.23 -13.94 -17.92
CA PRO A 299 25.16 -15.04 -17.63
C PRO A 299 26.33 -14.49 -16.81
N ASP A 300 26.90 -15.33 -15.94
CA ASP A 300 28.01 -14.99 -15.04
C ASP A 300 29.08 -14.15 -15.76
N ALA A 301 29.55 -13.11 -15.08
CA ALA A 301 30.44 -12.08 -15.61
C ALA A 301 31.62 -12.67 -16.40
N VAL A 302 31.60 -12.51 -17.72
CA VAL A 302 32.82 -12.53 -18.52
C VAL A 302 33.59 -11.23 -18.22
N PRO A 303 34.91 -11.27 -17.95
CA PRO A 303 35.71 -10.08 -17.66
C PRO A 303 35.58 -9.00 -18.75
N ASP A 304 35.69 -7.74 -18.35
CA ASP A 304 35.40 -6.51 -19.10
C ASP A 304 36.13 -6.31 -20.46
N GLU A 305 36.93 -7.26 -20.93
CA GLU A 305 37.74 -7.11 -22.15
C GLU A 305 36.97 -7.38 -23.46
N GLU A 306 35.87 -8.15 -23.44
CA GLU A 306 35.10 -8.49 -24.66
C GLU A 306 33.91 -7.54 -24.96
N ARG A 307 33.65 -6.54 -24.11
CA ARG A 307 32.51 -5.59 -24.23
C ARG A 307 32.55 -4.67 -25.46
N ARG A 308 33.59 -4.74 -26.30
CA ARG A 308 33.77 -3.85 -27.45
C ARG A 308 33.18 -4.39 -28.76
N ASP A 309 32.96 -5.69 -28.91
CA ASP A 309 32.58 -6.27 -30.22
C ASP A 309 31.08 -6.59 -30.36
N ASP A 310 30.35 -6.75 -29.26
CA ASP A 310 28.97 -7.26 -29.29
C ASP A 310 27.89 -6.20 -29.60
N ARG A 311 28.25 -4.91 -29.62
CA ARG A 311 27.30 -3.82 -29.95
C ARG A 311 26.81 -3.84 -31.41
N ARG A 312 27.38 -4.69 -32.27
CA ARG A 312 27.03 -4.78 -33.70
C ARG A 312 26.07 -5.90 -34.06
N ARG A 313 25.79 -6.86 -33.15
CA ARG A 313 24.96 -8.04 -33.47
C ARG A 313 23.54 -8.02 -32.91
N ASP A 314 23.26 -7.17 -31.92
CA ASP A 314 21.94 -7.09 -31.28
C ASP A 314 20.89 -6.25 -32.03
N ASP A 315 21.24 -5.65 -33.18
CA ASP A 315 20.36 -4.74 -33.92
C ASP A 315 19.36 -5.44 -34.88
N GLU A 316 19.50 -6.75 -35.16
CA GLU A 316 18.71 -7.38 -36.23
C GLU A 316 17.38 -8.03 -35.80
N HIS A 317 17.05 -8.11 -34.50
CA HIS A 317 15.78 -8.76 -34.04
C HIS A 317 14.99 -7.95 -33.01
N ARG A 318 15.15 -6.62 -32.95
CA ARG A 318 14.27 -5.76 -32.16
C ARG A 318 13.00 -5.43 -32.93
N ASP A 319 11.85 -5.77 -32.35
CA ASP A 319 10.55 -5.24 -32.74
C ASP A 319 10.60 -3.70 -32.74
N ALA A 320 10.68 -3.12 -33.94
CA ALA A 320 11.06 -1.73 -34.20
C ALA A 320 10.02 -0.68 -33.74
N ARG A 321 9.03 -1.06 -32.92
CA ARG A 321 7.93 -0.19 -32.49
C ARG A 321 7.99 0.21 -31.01
N ARG A 322 8.94 -0.28 -30.22
CA ARG A 322 9.06 0.07 -28.79
C ARG A 322 10.44 0.67 -28.49
N PRO A 323 10.53 1.91 -27.95
CA PRO A 323 11.81 2.45 -27.53
C PRO A 323 12.43 1.52 -26.49
N PRO A 324 13.76 1.33 -26.47
CA PRO A 324 14.41 0.50 -25.46
C PRO A 324 14.07 1.03 -24.08
N GLY A 325 13.57 0.15 -23.20
CA GLY A 325 13.29 0.48 -21.82
C GLY A 325 14.54 0.98 -21.07
N PRO A 326 14.38 1.62 -19.91
CA PRO A 326 15.53 2.08 -19.14
C PRO A 326 16.45 0.90 -18.80
N GLY A 327 17.74 1.05 -19.07
CA GLY A 327 18.75 0.09 -18.61
C GLY A 327 18.81 0.02 -17.08
N ALA A 328 19.59 -0.91 -16.54
CA ALA A 328 19.71 -1.15 -15.09
C ALA A 328 19.97 0.13 -14.27
N ASP A 329 20.85 1.02 -14.76
CA ASP A 329 21.14 2.29 -14.10
C ASP A 329 19.95 3.25 -14.06
N GLY A 330 19.11 3.23 -15.10
CA GLY A 330 17.88 4.03 -15.16
C GLY A 330 16.86 3.54 -14.15
N LEU A 331 16.64 2.22 -14.07
CA LEU A 331 15.74 1.59 -13.09
C LEU A 331 16.23 1.85 -11.66
N ALA A 332 17.53 1.69 -11.39
CA ALA A 332 18.11 1.95 -10.09
C ALA A 332 18.01 3.42 -9.67
N ARG A 333 18.26 4.35 -10.61
CA ARG A 333 18.07 5.80 -10.36
C ARG A 333 16.62 6.12 -10.03
N TRP A 334 15.67 5.51 -10.73
CA TRP A 334 14.25 5.68 -10.47
C TRP A 334 13.88 5.19 -9.06
N LEU A 335 14.32 3.99 -8.65
CA LEU A 335 14.06 3.46 -7.30
C LEU A 335 14.66 4.34 -6.19
N ARG A 336 15.86 4.88 -6.41
CA ARG A 336 16.48 5.83 -5.47
C ARG A 336 15.72 7.16 -5.40
N ALA A 337 15.21 7.66 -6.53
CA ALA A 337 14.35 8.84 -6.55
C ALA A 337 12.99 8.58 -5.87
N ALA A 338 12.54 7.32 -5.84
CA ALA A 338 11.33 6.89 -5.14
C ALA A 338 11.51 6.77 -3.61
N HIS A 339 12.74 6.82 -3.09
CA HIS A 339 13.03 6.88 -1.66
C HIS A 339 12.68 8.26 -1.12
N LEU A 340 11.58 8.35 -0.39
CA LEU A 340 10.99 9.60 0.06
C LEU A 340 11.80 10.26 1.18
N PRO A 341 12.06 11.58 1.09
CA PRO A 341 12.84 12.28 2.11
C PRO A 341 12.10 12.44 3.44
N TYR A 342 10.76 12.43 3.44
CA TYR A 342 9.93 12.70 4.62
C TYR A 342 9.51 11.44 5.40
N GLU A 343 9.26 10.33 4.70
CA GLU A 343 8.92 9.07 5.38
C GLU A 343 10.13 8.16 5.56
N GLY A 344 11.08 8.14 4.62
CA GLY A 344 12.32 7.34 4.72
C GLY A 344 12.23 5.96 4.06
N GLY A 345 11.06 5.53 3.60
CA GLY A 345 10.88 4.35 2.73
C GLY A 345 10.68 4.72 1.26
N VAL A 346 10.34 3.72 0.44
CA VAL A 346 10.10 3.86 -1.00
C VAL A 346 8.61 3.92 -1.29
N MET A 347 8.15 4.92 -2.04
CA MET A 347 6.74 5.03 -2.44
C MET A 347 6.33 3.94 -3.43
N TYR A 348 5.07 3.51 -3.42
CA TYR A 348 4.58 2.55 -4.43
C TYR A 348 4.52 3.16 -5.83
N MET A 349 3.77 4.24 -5.96
CA MET A 349 3.76 5.12 -7.12
C MET A 349 3.99 6.53 -6.60
N PRO A 350 4.57 7.43 -7.41
CA PRO A 350 4.49 8.85 -7.15
C PRO A 350 3.14 9.26 -6.55
N GLY A 351 3.15 9.70 -5.29
CA GLY A 351 2.05 10.43 -4.63
C GLY A 351 1.31 9.62 -3.58
N ARG A 352 1.73 8.36 -3.43
CA ARG A 352 1.44 7.54 -2.27
C ARG A 352 2.60 7.67 -1.28
N GLY A 353 2.32 7.52 0.01
CA GLY A 353 3.37 7.40 1.02
C GLY A 353 4.30 6.22 0.74
N ALA A 354 5.44 6.22 1.42
CA ALA A 354 6.39 5.13 1.50
C ALA A 354 5.67 3.85 1.91
N GLU A 355 5.90 2.80 1.15
CA GLU A 355 5.21 1.53 1.31
C GLU A 355 6.25 0.41 1.56
N ILE A 356 6.00 -0.44 2.55
CA ILE A 356 6.99 -1.38 3.08
C ILE A 356 7.35 -2.49 2.10
N ARG A 357 6.39 -3.02 1.35
CA ARG A 357 6.64 -4.02 0.31
C ARG A 357 7.43 -3.41 -0.85
N CYS A 358 7.11 -2.19 -1.29
CA CYS A 358 7.88 -1.47 -2.31
C CYS A 358 9.30 -1.20 -1.84
N THR A 359 9.45 -0.85 -0.56
CA THR A 359 10.75 -0.65 0.07
C THR A 359 11.56 -1.94 0.06
N LEU A 360 10.95 -3.07 0.46
CA LEU A 360 11.60 -4.37 0.41
C LEU A 360 12.04 -4.71 -1.01
N TRP A 361 11.14 -4.63 -1.98
CA TRP A 361 11.43 -4.93 -3.38
C TRP A 361 12.55 -4.05 -3.94
N ALA A 362 12.56 -2.74 -3.62
CA ALA A 362 13.61 -1.83 -4.05
C ALA A 362 14.98 -2.18 -3.42
N VAL A 363 15.02 -2.43 -2.11
CA VAL A 363 16.24 -2.85 -1.41
C VAL A 363 16.77 -4.15 -2.02
N SER A 364 15.89 -5.13 -2.21
CA SER A 364 16.24 -6.44 -2.77
C SER A 364 16.69 -6.38 -4.21
N ALA A 365 16.04 -5.58 -5.05
CA ALA A 365 16.42 -5.43 -6.46
C ALA A 365 17.79 -4.74 -6.61
N LEU A 366 18.05 -3.69 -5.82
CA LEU A 366 19.35 -3.01 -5.83
C LEU A 366 20.47 -3.93 -5.32
N ALA A 367 20.23 -4.65 -4.22
CA ALA A 367 21.18 -5.60 -3.66
C ALA A 367 21.48 -6.76 -4.63
N PHE A 368 20.42 -7.36 -5.21
CA PHE A 368 20.55 -8.46 -6.16
C PHE A 368 21.28 -8.04 -7.43
N ALA A 369 21.11 -6.81 -7.89
CA ALA A 369 21.83 -6.26 -9.03
C ALA A 369 23.28 -5.81 -8.71
N GLY A 370 23.74 -5.92 -7.46
CA GLY A 370 25.06 -5.45 -7.04
C GLY A 370 25.22 -3.92 -7.11
N LEU A 371 24.12 -3.17 -7.02
CA LEU A 371 24.10 -1.72 -7.16
C LEU A 371 24.03 -1.02 -5.78
N PRO A 372 24.51 0.25 -5.67
CA PRO A 372 24.40 1.01 -4.44
C PRO A 372 22.99 1.03 -3.86
N GLY A 373 22.87 0.67 -2.58
CA GLY A 373 21.61 0.57 -1.86
C GLY A 373 20.96 1.92 -1.56
N LEU A 374 19.88 1.84 -0.79
CA LEU A 374 19.17 2.99 -0.24
C LEU A 374 19.80 3.43 1.09
N ASP A 375 19.44 4.63 1.56
CA ASP A 375 19.90 5.13 2.87
C ASP A 375 19.39 4.23 4.01
N ALA A 376 20.31 3.44 4.59
CA ALA A 376 20.00 2.49 5.64
C ALA A 376 19.54 3.17 6.95
N GLY A 377 20.05 4.36 7.27
CA GLY A 377 19.70 5.09 8.49
C GLY A 377 18.26 5.59 8.43
N ARG A 378 17.86 6.19 7.31
CA ARG A 378 16.47 6.63 7.09
C ARG A 378 15.50 5.47 7.08
N LEU A 379 15.84 4.36 6.43
CA LEU A 379 15.02 3.16 6.42
C LEU A 379 14.82 2.59 7.83
N THR A 380 15.91 2.49 8.61
CA THR A 380 15.86 1.99 10.00
C THR A 380 14.99 2.90 10.88
N GLY A 381 15.18 4.22 10.80
CA GLY A 381 14.38 5.18 11.55
C GLY A 381 12.91 5.18 11.15
N TRP A 382 12.60 4.99 9.87
CA TRP A 382 11.25 4.87 9.36
C TRP A 382 10.54 3.62 9.88
N LEU A 383 11.18 2.44 9.78
CA LEU A 383 10.61 1.19 10.28
C LEU A 383 10.28 1.27 11.77
N ARG A 384 11.16 1.89 12.58
CA ARG A 384 10.88 2.08 14.01
C ARG A 384 9.61 2.90 14.27
N ARG A 385 9.34 3.93 13.48
CA ARG A 385 8.12 4.75 13.61
C ARG A 385 6.88 4.08 13.05
N LEU A 386 7.05 3.15 12.11
CA LEU A 386 5.97 2.50 11.39
C LEU A 386 5.30 1.36 12.17
N GLN A 387 5.98 0.79 13.17
CA GLN A 387 5.44 -0.32 13.95
C GLN A 387 4.16 0.11 14.69
N ASN A 388 3.10 -0.67 14.53
CA ASN A 388 1.82 -0.43 15.19
C ASN A 388 1.87 -0.91 16.65
N SER A 389 0.88 -0.49 17.45
CA SER A 389 0.77 -0.90 18.86
C SER A 389 0.48 -2.38 19.06
N ASP A 390 -0.04 -3.07 18.05
CA ASP A 390 -0.18 -4.53 18.04
C ASP A 390 1.13 -5.26 17.73
N GLY A 391 2.21 -4.52 17.45
CA GLY A 391 3.55 -5.01 17.14
C GLY A 391 3.79 -5.34 15.66
N GLY A 392 2.74 -5.42 14.86
CA GLY A 392 2.85 -5.65 13.43
C GLY A 392 3.09 -4.35 12.63
N PHE A 393 3.09 -4.49 11.31
CA PHE A 393 3.25 -3.39 10.36
C PHE A 393 2.13 -3.44 9.33
N GLY A 394 1.59 -2.28 8.98
CA GLY A 394 0.77 -2.13 7.77
C GLY A 394 1.62 -1.65 6.58
N TYR A 395 1.00 -1.64 5.38
CA TYR A 395 1.67 -1.23 4.15
C TYR A 395 2.40 0.13 4.25
N TRP A 396 1.83 1.10 4.97
CA TRP A 396 2.45 2.41 5.25
C TRP A 396 1.89 2.98 6.56
N HIS A 397 2.38 4.16 6.96
CA HIS A 397 2.14 4.75 8.28
C HIS A 397 0.66 4.81 8.67
N GLY A 398 0.35 4.26 9.85
CA GLY A 398 -0.99 4.27 10.44
C GLY A 398 -1.99 3.29 9.83
N ARG A 399 -1.57 2.40 8.93
CA ARG A 399 -2.43 1.32 8.42
C ARG A 399 -2.33 0.10 9.34
N ALA A 400 -3.46 -0.56 9.57
CA ALA A 400 -3.53 -1.81 10.34
C ALA A 400 -2.53 -2.88 9.85
N SER A 401 -2.05 -3.67 10.81
CA SER A 401 -0.98 -4.65 10.61
C SER A 401 -1.40 -5.84 9.77
N ASP A 402 -0.47 -6.33 8.96
CA ASP A 402 -0.61 -7.55 8.15
C ASP A 402 0.70 -8.36 8.06
N MET A 403 0.60 -9.63 7.69
CA MET A 403 1.74 -10.55 7.62
C MET A 403 2.79 -10.12 6.59
N VAL A 404 2.37 -9.69 5.40
CA VAL A 404 3.29 -9.30 4.30
C VAL A 404 4.16 -8.14 4.74
N SER A 405 3.54 -7.10 5.29
CA SER A 405 4.18 -5.88 5.76
C SER A 405 5.09 -6.17 6.96
N THR A 406 4.61 -6.93 7.94
CA THR A 406 5.38 -7.27 9.15
C THR A 406 6.65 -8.05 8.83
N VAL A 407 6.56 -9.05 7.95
CA VAL A 407 7.75 -9.82 7.55
C VAL A 407 8.66 -9.00 6.64
N SER A 408 8.11 -8.10 5.82
CA SER A 408 8.91 -7.17 5.02
C SER A 408 9.77 -6.25 5.88
N ALA A 409 9.28 -5.79 7.03
CA ALA A 409 10.06 -4.99 7.98
C ALA A 409 11.34 -5.71 8.44
N LEU A 410 11.19 -6.95 8.91
CA LEU A 410 12.30 -7.79 9.36
C LEU A 410 13.28 -8.11 8.23
N GLU A 411 12.77 -8.39 7.02
CA GLU A 411 13.62 -8.70 5.86
C GLU A 411 14.36 -7.47 5.32
N ILE A 412 13.80 -6.26 5.45
CA ILE A 412 14.54 -5.03 5.19
C ILE A 412 15.67 -4.88 6.21
N LEU A 413 15.39 -4.97 7.52
CA LEU A 413 16.43 -4.86 8.56
C LEU A 413 17.56 -5.87 8.37
N HIS A 414 17.22 -7.13 8.10
CA HIS A 414 18.20 -8.18 7.83
C HIS A 414 19.11 -7.84 6.64
N GLN A 415 18.54 -7.37 5.52
CA GLN A 415 19.33 -6.95 4.35
C GLN A 415 20.21 -5.73 4.63
N LEU A 416 19.78 -4.83 5.53
CA LEU A 416 20.55 -3.67 5.96
C LEU A 416 21.62 -4.02 7.02
N GLY A 417 21.72 -5.28 7.45
CA GLY A 417 22.61 -5.69 8.53
C GLY A 417 22.23 -5.10 9.88
N ARG A 418 20.94 -4.80 10.10
CA ARG A 418 20.43 -4.25 11.35
C ARG A 418 19.80 -5.34 12.22
N PRO A 419 20.02 -5.30 13.54
CA PRO A 419 19.41 -6.24 14.47
C PRO A 419 17.88 -6.01 14.56
N PRO A 420 17.05 -7.06 14.74
CA PRO A 420 15.60 -6.92 14.86
C PRO A 420 15.18 -6.10 16.10
N GLU A 421 16.01 -6.01 17.13
CA GLU A 421 15.79 -5.27 18.39
C GLU A 421 15.74 -3.74 18.21
N VAL A 422 15.95 -3.23 16.98
CA VAL A 422 15.56 -1.87 16.61
C VAL A 422 14.03 -1.67 16.74
N LEU A 423 13.27 -2.76 16.62
CA LEU A 423 11.82 -2.83 16.76
C LEU A 423 11.46 -3.44 18.11
N ASP A 424 10.20 -3.29 18.52
CA ASP A 424 9.63 -4.04 19.64
C ASP A 424 9.38 -5.49 19.17
N THR A 425 10.33 -6.37 19.47
CA THR A 425 10.30 -7.78 19.03
C THR A 425 9.30 -8.62 19.80
N ASP A 426 8.97 -8.25 21.05
CA ASP A 426 7.97 -8.95 21.85
C ASP A 426 6.57 -8.66 21.33
N ALA A 427 6.26 -7.40 21.02
CA ALA A 427 5.02 -7.03 20.36
C ALA A 427 4.91 -7.69 18.98
N LEU A 428 6.00 -7.74 18.21
CA LEU A 428 6.01 -8.38 16.90
C LEU A 428 5.69 -9.89 17.00
N ARG A 429 6.21 -10.59 18.02
CA ARG A 429 5.83 -11.99 18.28
C ARG A 429 4.35 -12.11 18.62
N ALA A 430 3.82 -11.23 19.47
CA ALA A 430 2.39 -11.22 19.80
C ALA A 430 1.51 -11.03 18.55
N PHE A 431 1.92 -10.20 17.59
CA PHE A 431 1.25 -10.09 16.30
C PHE A 431 1.29 -11.40 15.51
N LEU A 432 2.46 -12.06 15.41
CA LEU A 432 2.58 -13.34 14.70
C LEU A 432 1.70 -14.42 15.34
N ASP A 433 1.64 -14.47 16.67
CA ASP A 433 0.80 -15.40 17.43
C ASP A 433 -0.68 -15.11 17.20
N SER A 434 -1.08 -13.83 17.12
CA SER A 434 -2.47 -13.45 16.79
C SER A 434 -2.89 -13.86 15.37
N CYS A 435 -1.92 -14.09 14.48
CA CYS A 435 -2.13 -14.62 13.14
C CYS A 435 -2.02 -16.15 13.08
N ALA A 436 -1.55 -16.80 14.15
CA ALA A 436 -1.44 -18.25 14.22
C ALA A 436 -2.83 -18.90 14.34
N ALA A 437 -2.97 -20.08 13.77
CA ALA A 437 -4.12 -20.95 13.93
C ALA A 437 -3.60 -22.33 14.32
N ASP A 438 -4.10 -22.87 15.43
CA ASP A 438 -3.64 -24.17 15.95
C ASP A 438 -4.32 -25.37 15.28
N GLY A 439 -5.38 -25.12 14.53
CA GLY A 439 -6.22 -26.15 13.93
C GLY A 439 -7.09 -26.81 14.99
N GLY A 440 -8.41 -26.67 14.84
CA GLY A 440 -9.37 -27.34 15.70
C GLY A 440 -10.13 -28.37 14.88
N ASP A 441 -10.44 -29.52 15.50
CA ASP A 441 -11.47 -30.41 14.99
C ASP A 441 -12.78 -29.60 14.90
N GLY A 442 -13.40 -29.58 13.72
CA GLY A 442 -14.57 -28.75 13.45
C GLY A 442 -15.71 -29.08 14.41
N ASP A 443 -16.11 -28.12 15.23
CA ASP A 443 -17.30 -28.23 16.06
C ASP A 443 -18.53 -27.77 15.26
N GLU A 444 -19.48 -28.67 15.08
CA GLU A 444 -20.75 -28.47 14.38
C GLU A 444 -21.67 -27.54 15.20
N GLY A 445 -21.45 -26.22 15.15
CA GLY A 445 -22.34 -25.31 15.88
C GLY A 445 -21.90 -23.87 15.98
N GLY A 446 -21.72 -23.17 14.85
CA GLY A 446 -21.41 -21.74 14.88
C GLY A 446 -21.75 -21.04 13.58
N SER A 447 -22.64 -20.05 13.64
CA SER A 447 -23.07 -19.25 12.51
C SER A 447 -21.91 -18.47 11.87
N GLY A 448 -21.51 -18.86 10.66
CA GLY A 448 -21.15 -17.91 9.60
C GLY A 448 -19.72 -17.37 9.56
N THR A 449 -18.70 -18.20 9.74
CA THR A 449 -17.38 -18.04 9.08
C THR A 449 -16.74 -19.43 8.95
N GLU A 450 -16.72 -19.99 7.73
CA GLU A 450 -16.07 -21.26 7.42
C GLU A 450 -14.54 -21.11 7.59
N GLY A 451 -14.05 -21.27 8.82
CA GLY A 451 -12.64 -21.51 9.11
C GLY A 451 -12.36 -23.00 8.98
N ASP A 452 -11.59 -23.41 7.98
CA ASP A 452 -11.23 -24.79 7.61
C ASP A 452 -10.47 -25.61 8.68
N GLY A 453 -10.46 -25.23 9.96
CA GLY A 453 -9.74 -26.01 11.01
C GLY A 453 -8.24 -26.20 10.74
N THR A 454 -7.67 -25.47 9.78
CA THR A 454 -6.33 -25.73 9.22
C THR A 454 -5.25 -24.99 10.01
N ALA A 455 -4.35 -25.74 10.65
CA ALA A 455 -3.31 -25.18 11.53
C ALA A 455 -2.25 -24.38 10.74
N GLY A 456 -2.08 -23.08 10.85
CA GLY A 456 -1.09 -22.32 10.05
C GLY A 456 -1.01 -20.86 10.44
N HIS A 457 -0.67 -19.97 9.50
CA HIS A 457 -0.76 -18.53 9.72
C HIS A 457 -1.68 -17.86 8.72
N ARG A 458 -2.36 -16.83 9.21
CA ARG A 458 -3.31 -15.98 8.51
C ARG A 458 -2.62 -14.70 8.03
N TYR A 459 -3.18 -14.05 7.02
CA TYR A 459 -2.67 -12.78 6.50
C TYR A 459 -2.89 -11.64 7.51
N THR A 460 -4.04 -11.64 8.16
CA THR A 460 -4.40 -10.80 9.32
C THR A 460 -5.12 -11.68 10.35
N PRO A 461 -5.21 -11.26 11.62
CA PRO A 461 -6.02 -11.96 12.61
C PRO A 461 -7.45 -12.19 12.09
N GLY A 462 -7.94 -13.42 12.20
CA GLY A 462 -9.26 -13.82 11.70
C GLY A 462 -9.38 -14.09 10.20
N SER A 463 -8.39 -13.75 9.35
CA SER A 463 -8.43 -14.09 7.91
C SER A 463 -8.21 -15.58 7.67
N PRO A 464 -8.50 -16.15 6.49
CA PRO A 464 -8.12 -17.53 6.18
C PRO A 464 -6.60 -17.77 6.28
N VAL A 465 -6.23 -19.01 6.62
CA VAL A 465 -4.85 -19.49 6.63
C VAL A 465 -4.38 -19.70 5.19
N THR A 466 -3.18 -19.23 4.84
CA THR A 466 -2.63 -19.36 3.48
C THR A 466 -1.19 -19.88 3.46
N CYS A 467 -0.75 -20.40 2.31
CA CYS A 467 0.63 -20.80 2.07
C CYS A 467 1.59 -19.62 2.25
N ALA A 468 1.29 -18.48 1.62
CA ALA A 468 2.13 -17.29 1.68
C ALA A 468 2.32 -16.77 3.11
N ALA A 469 1.23 -16.60 3.87
CA ALA A 469 1.29 -16.13 5.26
C ALA A 469 2.05 -17.12 6.17
N THR A 470 1.81 -18.41 6.00
CA THR A 470 2.54 -19.46 6.75
C THR A 470 4.04 -19.44 6.43
N ALA A 471 4.40 -19.26 5.15
CA ALA A 471 5.79 -19.21 4.71
C ALA A 471 6.50 -17.95 5.23
N GLN A 472 5.81 -16.80 5.22
CA GLN A 472 6.30 -15.53 5.74
C GLN A 472 6.51 -15.61 7.25
N ALA A 473 5.52 -16.08 8.01
CA ALA A 473 5.63 -16.25 9.46
C ALA A 473 6.82 -17.14 9.86
N ALA A 474 7.05 -18.25 9.14
CA ALA A 474 8.21 -19.10 9.36
C ALA A 474 9.55 -18.35 9.22
N ARG A 475 9.65 -17.43 8.25
CA ARG A 475 10.86 -16.60 8.07
C ARG A 475 10.96 -15.50 9.13
N ALA A 476 9.85 -14.90 9.53
CA ALA A 476 9.84 -13.94 10.64
C ALA A 476 10.33 -14.59 11.94
N LEU A 477 9.79 -15.76 12.31
CA LEU A 477 10.23 -16.52 13.49
C LEU A 477 11.72 -16.85 13.42
N HIS A 478 12.24 -17.20 12.25
CA HIS A 478 13.67 -17.44 12.06
C HIS A 478 14.51 -16.17 12.28
N LEU A 479 14.09 -15.03 11.70
CA LEU A 479 14.77 -13.74 11.86
C LEU A 479 14.71 -13.22 13.30
N LEU A 480 13.69 -13.62 14.06
CA LEU A 480 13.57 -13.35 15.49
C LEU A 480 14.34 -14.35 16.37
N GLY A 481 15.08 -15.30 15.79
CA GLY A 481 15.88 -16.26 16.55
C GLY A 481 15.09 -17.41 17.17
N ASP A 482 13.91 -17.75 16.65
CA ASP A 482 13.16 -18.96 17.04
C ASP A 482 13.19 -20.03 15.92
N PRO A 483 14.28 -20.80 15.80
CA PRO A 483 14.43 -21.80 14.75
C PRO A 483 13.49 -23.00 14.91
N VAL A 484 12.99 -23.26 16.12
CA VAL A 484 12.08 -24.40 16.37
C VAL A 484 10.69 -24.06 15.83
N ALA A 485 10.13 -22.92 16.21
CA ALA A 485 8.85 -22.46 15.69
C ALA A 485 8.91 -22.22 14.18
N ALA A 486 10.02 -21.64 13.67
CA ALA A 486 10.24 -21.44 12.25
C ALA A 486 10.16 -22.75 11.44
N ARG A 487 10.84 -23.81 11.90
CA ARG A 487 10.81 -25.12 11.25
C ARG A 487 9.44 -25.78 11.37
N ALA A 488 8.75 -25.65 12.50
CA ALA A 488 7.39 -26.16 12.67
C ALA A 488 6.42 -25.49 11.68
N ALA A 489 6.47 -24.16 11.54
CA ALA A 489 5.67 -23.42 10.57
C ALA A 489 6.01 -23.80 9.12
N ALA A 490 7.30 -23.95 8.79
CA ALA A 490 7.73 -24.36 7.46
C ALA A 490 7.34 -25.80 7.11
N GLY A 491 7.30 -26.72 8.09
CA GLY A 491 6.82 -28.08 7.91
C GLY A 491 5.35 -28.13 7.45
N ARG A 492 4.53 -27.19 7.93
CA ARG A 492 3.12 -27.06 7.52
C ARG A 492 2.97 -26.66 6.04
N LEU A 493 4.03 -26.19 5.37
CA LEU A 493 3.95 -25.83 3.95
C LEU A 493 3.69 -27.02 3.03
N GLN A 494 4.05 -28.24 3.45
CA GLN A 494 3.90 -29.44 2.64
C GLN A 494 2.46 -29.70 2.19
N ARG A 495 1.46 -29.27 2.96
CA ARG A 495 0.04 -29.44 2.61
C ARG A 495 -0.42 -28.62 1.41
N TYR A 496 0.33 -27.56 1.08
CA TYR A 496 0.05 -26.69 -0.06
C TYR A 496 0.79 -27.16 -1.31
N ALA A 497 1.72 -28.10 -1.18
CA ALA A 497 2.47 -28.64 -2.31
C ALA A 497 1.52 -29.41 -3.25
N SER A 498 1.71 -29.23 -4.55
CA SER A 498 0.90 -29.85 -5.58
C SER A 498 1.61 -31.02 -6.24
N ARG A 499 0.85 -32.05 -6.63
CA ARG A 499 1.36 -33.21 -7.40
C ARG A 499 1.95 -32.81 -8.75
N ILE A 500 1.56 -31.65 -9.29
CA ILE A 500 2.05 -31.16 -10.57
C ILE A 500 3.29 -30.25 -10.43
N GLY A 501 3.85 -30.16 -9.22
CA GLY A 501 4.92 -29.25 -8.81
C GLY A 501 4.36 -27.91 -8.30
N GLY A 502 5.16 -27.20 -7.50
CA GLY A 502 4.80 -25.90 -6.93
C GLY A 502 3.86 -25.98 -5.73
N TYR A 503 3.45 -24.82 -5.23
CA TYR A 503 2.60 -24.65 -4.05
C TYR A 503 1.38 -23.79 -4.40
N ALA A 504 0.23 -24.11 -3.81
CA ALA A 504 -1.01 -23.36 -3.96
C ALA A 504 -1.26 -22.43 -2.76
N SER A 505 -2.05 -21.38 -2.95
CA SER A 505 -2.43 -20.47 -1.85
C SER A 505 -3.17 -21.18 -0.69
N ALA A 506 -4.01 -22.16 -1.00
CA ALA A 506 -4.78 -22.97 -0.05
C ALA A 506 -4.57 -24.48 -0.30
N PRO A 507 -4.80 -25.35 0.70
CA PRO A 507 -4.62 -26.80 0.54
C PRO A 507 -5.50 -27.34 -0.59
N ARG A 508 -4.99 -28.31 -1.34
CA ARG A 508 -5.67 -28.90 -2.53
C ARG A 508 -6.02 -27.88 -3.64
N GLY A 509 -5.48 -26.66 -3.56
CA GLY A 509 -5.62 -25.65 -4.60
C GLY A 509 -4.74 -25.89 -5.82
N VAL A 510 -4.92 -25.05 -6.84
CA VAL A 510 -4.04 -25.01 -8.00
C VAL A 510 -2.76 -24.26 -7.62
N PRO A 511 -1.56 -24.82 -7.91
CA PRO A 511 -0.31 -24.15 -7.57
C PRO A 511 -0.14 -22.86 -8.37
N ASP A 512 0.40 -21.85 -7.74
CA ASP A 512 0.58 -20.51 -8.30
C ASP A 512 2.00 -19.99 -8.04
N LEU A 513 2.42 -19.03 -8.85
CA LEU A 513 3.78 -18.52 -8.85
C LEU A 513 4.14 -17.81 -7.54
N ALA A 514 3.19 -17.09 -6.94
CA ALA A 514 3.43 -16.34 -5.70
C ALA A 514 3.63 -17.30 -4.51
N SER A 515 2.70 -18.23 -4.29
CA SER A 515 2.76 -19.23 -3.23
C SER A 515 3.99 -20.12 -3.36
N THR A 516 4.34 -20.51 -4.59
CA THR A 516 5.55 -21.28 -4.87
C THR A 516 6.82 -20.50 -4.51
N TYR A 517 6.91 -19.23 -4.92
CA TYR A 517 8.05 -18.39 -4.57
C TYR A 517 8.22 -18.26 -3.05
N GLN A 518 7.13 -17.99 -2.33
CA GLN A 518 7.15 -17.88 -0.87
C GLN A 518 7.64 -19.17 -0.20
N ALA A 519 7.12 -20.31 -0.61
CA ALA A 519 7.47 -21.61 -0.03
C ALA A 519 8.92 -22.00 -0.33
N VAL A 520 9.36 -21.90 -1.60
CA VAL A 520 10.73 -22.23 -2.00
C VAL A 520 11.73 -21.34 -1.27
N ARG A 521 11.46 -20.03 -1.21
CA ARG A 521 12.34 -19.11 -0.49
C ARG A 521 12.41 -19.43 1.01
N THR A 522 11.29 -19.71 1.68
CA THR A 522 11.31 -20.12 3.09
C THR A 522 12.16 -21.36 3.30
N ARG A 523 12.06 -22.35 2.41
CA ARG A 523 12.88 -23.55 2.49
C ARG A 523 14.37 -23.25 2.31
N GLN A 524 14.74 -22.40 1.35
CA GLN A 524 16.12 -21.94 1.17
C GLN A 524 16.65 -21.21 2.42
N VAL A 525 15.88 -20.28 2.99
CA VAL A 525 16.27 -19.52 4.19
C VAL A 525 16.51 -20.44 5.38
N LEU A 526 15.70 -21.50 5.54
CA LEU A 526 15.79 -22.44 6.66
C LEU A 526 16.72 -23.65 6.41
N GLY A 527 17.39 -23.71 5.24
CA GLY A 527 18.22 -24.85 4.86
C GLY A 527 17.45 -26.16 4.67
N LEU A 528 16.17 -26.07 4.29
CA LEU A 528 15.32 -27.23 4.02
C LEU A 528 15.41 -27.66 2.55
N PRO A 529 15.29 -28.97 2.23
CA PRO A 529 15.43 -29.46 0.86
C PRO A 529 14.40 -28.84 -0.10
N VAL A 530 14.82 -28.42 -1.30
CA VAL A 530 13.92 -27.98 -2.38
C VAL A 530 14.00 -29.01 -3.52
N ASP A 531 12.86 -29.55 -3.94
CA ASP A 531 12.82 -30.44 -5.10
C ASP A 531 12.95 -29.62 -6.39
N GLY A 532 14.18 -29.53 -6.91
CA GLY A 532 14.48 -28.79 -8.13
C GLY A 532 13.84 -29.41 -9.38
N ALA A 533 13.54 -30.71 -9.40
CA ALA A 533 12.89 -31.34 -10.55
C ALA A 533 11.40 -30.99 -10.61
N GLU A 534 10.71 -31.02 -9.47
CA GLU A 534 9.32 -30.55 -9.36
C GLU A 534 9.20 -29.06 -9.64
N LEU A 535 10.12 -28.24 -9.13
CA LEU A 535 10.11 -26.81 -9.37
C LEU A 535 10.27 -26.48 -10.86
N ARG A 536 11.25 -27.11 -11.55
CA ARG A 536 11.42 -26.94 -13.01
C ARG A 536 10.21 -27.39 -13.81
N ARG A 537 9.55 -28.48 -13.40
CA ARG A 537 8.31 -28.93 -14.05
C ARG A 537 7.18 -27.92 -13.88
N PHE A 538 7.10 -27.26 -12.73
CA PHE A 538 6.11 -26.24 -12.46
C PHE A 538 6.37 -24.97 -13.28
N THR A 539 7.57 -24.41 -13.20
CA THR A 539 7.93 -23.18 -13.92
C THR A 539 7.86 -23.33 -15.43
N ALA A 540 8.22 -24.50 -15.97
CA ALA A 540 8.06 -24.81 -17.39
C ALA A 540 6.60 -24.73 -17.89
N LYS A 541 5.61 -24.96 -17.01
CA LYS A 541 4.18 -24.81 -17.37
C LYS A 541 3.70 -23.36 -17.38
N LEU A 542 4.40 -22.49 -16.65
CA LEU A 542 4.08 -21.06 -16.55
C LEU A 542 4.78 -20.23 -17.63
N ARG A 543 5.92 -20.71 -18.12
CA ARG A 543 6.73 -20.01 -19.12
C ARG A 543 6.03 -19.99 -20.48
N GLY A 544 5.75 -18.79 -20.98
CA GLY A 544 5.22 -18.55 -22.31
C GLY A 544 6.28 -18.41 -23.41
N PRO A 545 5.86 -18.32 -24.68
CA PRO A 545 6.75 -18.37 -25.85
C PRO A 545 7.81 -17.26 -25.93
N ALA A 546 7.54 -16.11 -25.32
CA ALA A 546 8.44 -14.94 -25.31
C ALA A 546 9.22 -14.79 -23.98
N GLY A 547 9.30 -15.86 -23.17
CA GLY A 547 9.99 -15.84 -21.87
C GLY A 547 9.23 -15.12 -20.76
N HIS A 548 7.98 -14.69 -21.01
CA HIS A 548 7.07 -14.21 -19.97
C HIS A 548 6.54 -15.38 -19.13
N TYR A 549 5.99 -15.06 -17.96
CA TYR A 549 5.38 -16.03 -17.05
C TYR A 549 3.91 -15.67 -16.79
N SER A 550 3.09 -16.70 -16.61
CA SER A 550 1.74 -16.59 -16.04
C SER A 550 1.76 -16.81 -14.52
N TRP A 551 0.73 -16.32 -13.81
CA TRP A 551 0.58 -16.55 -12.37
C TRP A 551 0.19 -18.00 -12.04
N SER A 552 -0.47 -18.71 -12.96
CA SER A 552 -1.07 -20.01 -12.74
C SER A 552 -1.00 -20.85 -14.02
N PRO A 553 -0.84 -22.19 -13.92
CA PRO A 553 -0.80 -23.07 -15.07
C PRO A 553 -2.15 -23.15 -15.81
N LEU A 554 -3.22 -22.58 -15.25
CA LEU A 554 -4.54 -22.51 -15.90
C LEU A 554 -4.63 -21.44 -16.97
N THR A 555 -3.70 -20.47 -16.98
CA THR A 555 -3.65 -19.43 -18.01
C THR A 555 -2.27 -19.40 -18.65
N ARG A 556 -2.23 -19.01 -19.93
CA ARG A 556 -0.98 -18.79 -20.68
C ARG A 556 -0.76 -17.32 -21.01
N GLU A 557 -1.53 -16.43 -20.38
CA GLU A 557 -1.41 -14.99 -20.60
C GLU A 557 -0.23 -14.44 -19.82
N ALA A 558 0.46 -13.47 -20.43
CA ALA A 558 1.52 -12.73 -19.76
C ALA A 558 0.96 -11.98 -18.55
N ALA A 559 1.51 -12.24 -17.38
CA ALA A 559 1.02 -11.72 -16.11
C ALA A 559 1.75 -10.44 -15.64
N GLY A 560 2.64 -9.91 -16.48
CA GLY A 560 3.35 -8.65 -16.26
C GLY A 560 4.67 -8.79 -15.49
N PRO A 561 5.35 -7.66 -15.22
CA PRO A 561 6.74 -7.66 -14.76
C PRO A 561 6.99 -8.43 -13.47
N LEU A 562 6.05 -8.38 -12.52
CA LEU A 562 6.18 -9.09 -11.25
C LEU A 562 6.21 -10.61 -11.47
N ALA A 563 5.30 -11.15 -12.28
CA ALA A 563 5.29 -12.58 -12.59
C ALA A 563 6.57 -12.99 -13.33
N ASP A 564 7.01 -12.17 -14.28
CA ASP A 564 8.24 -12.41 -15.03
C ASP A 564 9.48 -12.46 -14.11
N ALA A 565 9.55 -11.56 -13.13
CA ALA A 565 10.63 -11.56 -12.15
C ALA A 565 10.62 -12.82 -11.27
N LEU A 566 9.48 -13.18 -10.68
CA LEU A 566 9.40 -14.38 -9.83
C LEU A 566 9.73 -15.66 -10.61
N GLY A 567 9.17 -15.79 -11.82
CA GLY A 567 9.41 -16.95 -12.68
C GLY A 567 10.87 -17.06 -13.09
N THR A 568 11.48 -15.95 -13.52
CA THR A 568 12.90 -15.90 -13.88
C THR A 568 13.79 -16.23 -12.69
N LEU A 569 13.49 -15.70 -11.50
CA LEU A 569 14.26 -15.97 -10.29
C LEU A 569 14.13 -17.43 -9.86
N LEU A 570 12.94 -18.04 -9.92
CA LEU A 570 12.76 -19.47 -9.61
C LEU A 570 13.50 -20.38 -10.57
N ASP A 571 13.64 -19.98 -11.83
CA ASP A 571 14.33 -20.77 -12.85
C ASP A 571 15.86 -20.63 -12.81
N ARG A 572 16.37 -19.48 -12.38
CA ARG A 572 17.78 -19.10 -12.61
C ARG A 572 18.55 -18.74 -11.35
N ALA A 573 17.89 -18.24 -10.31
CA ALA A 573 18.61 -17.75 -9.14
C ALA A 573 18.96 -18.91 -8.20
N GLU A 574 20.24 -18.98 -7.80
CA GLU A 574 20.67 -19.92 -6.77
C GLU A 574 20.00 -19.61 -5.41
N ARG A 575 19.87 -18.32 -5.10
CA ARG A 575 19.22 -17.82 -3.88
C ARG A 575 18.17 -16.77 -4.21
N LEU A 576 16.95 -16.98 -3.74
CA LEU A 576 15.83 -16.07 -3.98
C LEU A 576 15.91 -14.83 -3.07
N PRO A 577 15.86 -13.59 -3.64
CA PRO A 577 15.76 -12.38 -2.84
C PRO A 577 14.43 -12.31 -2.06
N PRO A 578 14.37 -11.61 -0.91
CA PRO A 578 13.11 -11.41 -0.19
C PRO A 578 12.15 -10.54 -0.99
N LEU A 579 11.14 -11.19 -1.57
CA LEU A 579 10.02 -10.54 -2.24
C LEU A 579 8.74 -11.07 -1.59
N ASN A 580 8.07 -10.23 -0.81
CA ASN A 580 6.78 -10.58 -0.19
C ASN A 580 5.64 -10.09 -1.09
N LEU A 581 4.59 -10.90 -1.18
CA LEU A 581 3.42 -10.69 -2.04
C LEU A 581 2.14 -11.02 -1.27
#